data_AF-A0A932BLE9-F1
#
_entry.id   AF-A0A932BLE9-F1
#
_cell.length_a   1.000
_cell.length_b   1.000
_cell.length_c   1.000
_cell.angle_alpha   90.00
_cell.angle_beta   90.00
_cell.angle_gamma   90.00
#
_symmetry.space_group_name_H-M   'P 1'
#
loop_
_entity.id
_entity.type
_entity.pdbx_description
1 polymer ?
#
loop_
_entity_poly.entity_id
_entity_poly.type
_entity_poly.pdbx_seq_one_letter_code
_entity_poly.pdbx_strand_id
1 'polypeptide(L)'
;MTAAPWLLGMWAEAPSGLAADATALARKASDMPGLMRVSPFSQVPNGGGAMVLCELADAAAASALRSRLPVALAPSPENPALLATSAPTIQTHTLRVAHAPRHSGDLQDAAYVLSVRLYVPDTWREEVRQWLDEEHYRAQITVPGCRWYHGYEPTDGRFNFLNLWGLDSPEVIDQPEWAIARDTPWRERLMPAFADTARSVYRLLPS
;
A
#
# COMPACT_ATOMS: atom_id res chain seq x y z
N MET A 1 4.92 16.36 18.00
CA MET A 1 4.94 15.45 16.84
C MET A 1 4.60 14.07 17.37
N THR A 2 3.37 13.62 17.17
CA THR A 2 2.96 12.25 17.51
C THR A 2 3.71 11.30 16.57
N ALA A 3 4.45 10.34 17.11
CA ALA A 3 5.14 9.33 16.33
C ALA A 3 4.12 8.65 15.40
N ALA A 4 4.38 8.70 14.09
CA ALA A 4 3.44 8.19 13.10
C ALA A 4 3.35 6.66 13.23
N PRO A 5 2.14 6.06 13.13
CA PRO A 5 1.97 4.63 13.34
C PRO A 5 2.75 3.82 12.31
N TRP A 6 3.30 2.69 12.75
CA TRP A 6 3.93 1.71 11.88
C TRP A 6 2.85 0.96 11.10
N LEU A 7 3.09 0.63 9.82
CA LEU A 7 2.14 -0.13 9.01
C LEU A 7 2.75 -1.48 8.65
N LEU A 8 2.09 -2.58 9.05
CA LEU A 8 2.37 -3.89 8.48
C LEU A 8 1.35 -4.13 7.37
N GLY A 9 1.84 -4.23 6.14
CA GLY A 9 1.03 -4.55 4.96
C GLY A 9 1.09 -6.04 4.68
N MET A 10 -0.02 -6.74 4.82
CA MET A 10 -0.13 -8.14 4.42
C MET A 10 -0.82 -8.23 3.07
N TRP A 11 -0.23 -8.96 2.14
CA TRP A 11 -0.75 -9.10 0.79
C TRP A 11 -0.94 -10.55 0.42
N ALA A 12 -2.11 -10.90 -0.08
CA ALA A 12 -2.31 -12.20 -0.71
C ALA A 12 -2.60 -11.97 -2.19
N GLU A 13 -1.61 -12.24 -3.04
CA GLU A 13 -1.79 -12.30 -4.50
C GLU A 13 -1.91 -13.78 -4.90
N ALA A 14 -3.14 -14.31 -4.95
CA ALA A 14 -3.42 -15.66 -5.45
C ALA A 14 -4.92 -15.75 -5.86
N PRO A 15 -5.32 -16.67 -6.76
CA PRO A 15 -6.60 -16.60 -7.46
C PRO A 15 -7.83 -16.72 -6.52
N SER A 16 -8.96 -16.18 -6.99
CA SER A 16 -10.30 -16.09 -6.38
C SER A 16 -10.57 -16.96 -5.13
N GLY A 17 -11.01 -16.33 -4.03
CA GLY A 17 -11.47 -17.00 -2.79
C GLY A 17 -11.05 -16.30 -1.49
N LEU A 18 -10.03 -15.44 -1.56
CA LEU A 18 -9.32 -14.86 -0.41
C LEU A 18 -10.06 -13.75 0.36
N ALA A 19 -11.24 -13.28 -0.06
CA ALA A 19 -11.96 -12.27 0.72
C ALA A 19 -12.31 -12.79 2.12
N ALA A 20 -12.72 -14.06 2.23
CA ALA A 20 -12.95 -14.73 3.51
C ALA A 20 -11.64 -14.89 4.32
N ASP A 21 -10.53 -15.14 3.63
CA ASP A 21 -9.20 -15.29 4.23
C ASP A 21 -8.64 -13.96 4.74
N ALA A 22 -8.90 -12.85 4.07
CA ALA A 22 -8.52 -11.51 4.51
C ALA A 22 -9.26 -11.12 5.80
N THR A 23 -10.57 -11.37 5.88
CA THR A 23 -11.32 -11.16 7.12
C THR A 23 -10.86 -12.12 8.22
N ALA A 24 -10.59 -13.39 7.92
CA ALA A 24 -10.08 -14.35 8.90
C ALA A 24 -8.68 -13.97 9.43
N LEU A 25 -7.82 -13.50 8.54
CA LEU A 25 -6.49 -12.99 8.87
C LEU A 25 -6.58 -11.71 9.70
N ALA A 26 -7.50 -10.80 9.36
CA ALA A 26 -7.76 -9.61 10.14
C ALA A 26 -8.22 -9.95 11.57
N ARG A 27 -9.13 -10.93 11.72
CA ARG A 27 -9.53 -11.45 13.03
C ARG A 27 -8.34 -12.01 13.82
N LYS A 28 -7.47 -12.80 13.17
CA LYS A 28 -6.26 -13.34 13.81
C LYS A 28 -5.29 -12.23 14.27
N ALA A 29 -5.20 -11.14 13.51
CA ALA A 29 -4.39 -9.98 13.89
C ALA A 29 -5.01 -9.17 15.04
N SER A 30 -6.35 -9.13 15.13
CA SER A 30 -7.12 -8.25 16.05
C SER A 30 -6.77 -8.43 17.53
N ASP A 31 -6.32 -9.61 17.95
CA ASP A 31 -5.99 -9.93 19.34
C ASP A 31 -4.54 -9.55 19.74
N MET A 32 -3.81 -8.83 18.89
CA MET A 32 -2.38 -8.58 19.08
C MET A 32 -2.09 -7.32 19.90
N PRO A 33 -1.25 -7.42 20.95
CA PRO A 33 -0.75 -6.25 21.68
C PRO A 33 -0.06 -5.27 20.72
N GLY A 34 -0.44 -3.99 20.81
CA GLY A 34 0.12 -2.93 19.97
C GLY A 34 -0.51 -2.82 18.58
N LEU A 35 -1.48 -3.67 18.22
CA LEU A 35 -2.34 -3.42 17.07
C LEU A 35 -3.28 -2.24 17.38
N MET A 36 -3.22 -1.21 16.54
CA MET A 36 -4.13 -0.08 16.61
C MET A 36 -5.34 -0.28 15.72
N ARG A 37 -5.12 -0.85 14.53
CA ARG A 37 -6.18 -1.10 13.55
C ARG A 37 -5.84 -2.24 12.62
N VAL A 38 -6.87 -2.93 12.16
CA VAL A 38 -6.78 -3.84 11.02
C VAL A 38 -7.86 -3.52 10.00
N SER A 39 -7.48 -3.47 8.73
CA SER A 39 -8.35 -3.13 7.61
C SER A 39 -8.20 -4.19 6.53
N PRO A 40 -9.14 -5.13 6.40
CA PRO A 40 -9.16 -6.09 5.30
C PRO A 40 -9.76 -5.47 4.04
N PHE A 41 -9.22 -5.84 2.88
CA PHE A 41 -9.66 -5.34 1.58
C PHE A 41 -9.67 -6.46 0.54
N SER A 42 -10.61 -6.39 -0.41
CA SER A 42 -10.67 -7.25 -1.59
C SER A 42 -10.38 -6.47 -2.86
N GLN A 43 -9.58 -7.03 -3.77
CA GLN A 43 -9.27 -6.39 -5.05
C GLN A 43 -10.53 -6.26 -5.92
N VAL A 44 -10.70 -5.13 -6.59
CA VAL A 44 -11.77 -4.85 -7.55
C VAL A 44 -11.19 -4.46 -8.92
N PRO A 45 -11.91 -4.67 -10.04
CA PRO A 45 -13.23 -5.30 -10.14
C PRO A 45 -13.21 -6.83 -10.10
N ASN A 46 -12.07 -7.48 -10.31
CA ASN A 46 -12.00 -8.91 -10.64
C ASN A 46 -11.82 -9.87 -9.45
N GLY A 47 -11.80 -9.38 -8.19
CA GLY A 47 -11.79 -10.25 -6.99
C GLY A 47 -10.59 -11.19 -6.84
N GLY A 48 -9.51 -10.96 -7.60
CA GLY A 48 -8.37 -11.87 -7.75
C GLY A 48 -7.28 -11.75 -6.70
N GLY A 49 -7.46 -10.91 -5.68
CA GLY A 49 -6.47 -10.68 -4.63
C GLY A 49 -7.08 -10.04 -3.39
N ALA A 50 -6.35 -10.07 -2.29
CA ALA A 50 -6.76 -9.42 -1.05
C ALA A 50 -5.57 -8.75 -0.36
N MET A 51 -5.88 -7.69 0.38
CA MET A 51 -4.92 -6.91 1.17
C MET A 51 -5.44 -6.84 2.60
N VAL A 52 -4.57 -6.98 3.60
CA VAL A 52 -4.87 -6.65 4.99
C VAL A 52 -3.84 -5.65 5.46
N LEU A 53 -4.29 -4.45 5.84
CA LEU A 53 -3.44 -3.42 6.41
C LEU A 53 -3.58 -3.43 7.92
N CYS A 54 -2.46 -3.58 8.63
CA CYS A 54 -2.40 -3.55 10.08
C CYS A 54 -1.63 -2.29 10.51
N GLU A 55 -2.33 -1.33 11.13
CA GLU A 55 -1.71 -0.18 11.77
C GLU A 55 -1.30 -0.56 13.19
N LEU A 56 -0.04 -0.30 13.53
CA LEU A 56 0.62 -0.78 14.74
C LEU A 56 1.28 0.40 15.46
N ALA A 57 1.33 0.29 16.78
CA ALA A 57 1.88 1.34 17.64
C ALA A 57 3.39 1.57 17.40
N ASP A 58 4.14 0.50 17.12
CA ASP A 58 5.59 0.57 16.95
C ASP A 58 6.17 -0.61 16.13
N ALA A 59 7.48 -0.55 15.89
CA ALA A 59 8.25 -1.59 15.20
C ALA A 59 8.26 -2.94 15.93
N ALA A 60 8.17 -2.93 17.27
CA ALA A 60 8.18 -4.16 18.06
C ALA A 60 6.87 -4.93 17.86
N ALA A 61 5.73 -4.23 17.85
CA ALA A 61 4.44 -4.78 17.50
C ALA A 61 4.43 -5.34 16.06
N ALA A 62 5.04 -4.64 15.10
CA ALA A 62 5.19 -5.11 13.73
C ALA A 62 6.01 -6.41 13.64
N SER A 63 7.16 -6.47 14.31
CA SER A 63 8.00 -7.67 14.37
C SER A 63 7.28 -8.85 15.04
N ALA A 64 6.57 -8.60 16.16
CA ALA A 64 5.81 -9.61 16.87
C ALA A 64 4.68 -10.19 16.02
N LEU A 65 3.91 -9.35 15.32
CA LEU A 65 2.85 -9.78 14.42
C LEU A 65 3.41 -10.61 13.26
N ARG A 66 4.48 -10.14 12.60
CA ARG A 66 5.13 -10.87 11.51
C ARG A 66 5.58 -12.27 11.92
N SER A 67 6.15 -12.43 13.12
CA SER A 67 6.66 -13.72 13.61
C SER A 67 5.59 -14.80 13.79
N ARG A 68 4.32 -14.41 13.90
CA ARG A 68 3.18 -15.31 14.18
C ARG A 68 2.35 -15.66 12.95
N LEU A 69 2.67 -15.05 11.82
CA LEU A 69 1.95 -15.22 10.56
C LEU A 69 2.71 -16.20 9.66
N PRO A 70 2.03 -17.07 8.92
CA PRO A 70 2.68 -17.89 7.91
C PRO A 70 3.22 -16.97 6.80
N VAL A 71 4.55 -16.87 6.65
CA VAL A 71 5.22 -15.98 5.71
C VAL A 71 5.66 -16.74 4.46
N ALA A 72 5.28 -16.26 3.28
CA ALA A 72 6.11 -16.40 2.09
C ALA A 72 6.80 -15.06 1.79
N LEU A 73 8.09 -15.10 1.46
CA LEU A 73 8.82 -13.92 0.98
C LEU A 73 8.55 -13.79 -0.52
N ALA A 74 8.14 -12.61 -0.97
CA ALA A 74 8.05 -12.36 -2.41
C ALA A 74 9.46 -12.35 -3.03
N PRO A 75 9.61 -12.87 -4.28
CA PRO A 75 10.84 -12.69 -5.04
C PRO A 75 11.17 -11.21 -5.18
N SER A 76 12.40 -10.84 -4.82
CA SER A 76 12.97 -9.52 -5.11
C SER A 76 13.63 -9.55 -6.50
N PRO A 77 13.72 -8.43 -7.22
CA PRO A 77 14.47 -8.37 -8.49
C PRO A 77 15.96 -8.74 -8.28
N GLU A 78 16.48 -8.52 -7.06
CA GLU A 78 17.84 -8.88 -6.68
C GLU A 78 18.00 -10.35 -6.27
N ASN A 79 16.89 -11.05 -5.99
CA ASN A 79 16.90 -12.46 -5.59
C ASN A 79 15.69 -13.21 -6.19
N PRO A 80 15.75 -13.55 -7.49
CA PRO A 80 14.62 -14.12 -8.23
C PRO A 80 14.34 -15.60 -7.93
N ALA A 81 15.15 -16.27 -7.10
CA ALA A 81 15.04 -17.70 -6.81
C ALA A 81 13.84 -18.07 -5.91
N LEU A 82 13.18 -17.09 -5.30
CA LEU A 82 11.94 -17.27 -4.53
C LEU A 82 10.75 -17.38 -5.49
N LEU A 83 10.39 -18.60 -5.90
CA LEU A 83 9.22 -18.86 -6.75
C LEU A 83 7.94 -18.26 -6.14
N ALA A 84 7.06 -17.72 -6.99
CA ALA A 84 5.73 -17.24 -6.60
C ALA A 84 4.93 -18.38 -5.97
N THR A 85 4.84 -18.39 -4.64
CA THR A 85 4.04 -19.36 -3.90
C THR A 85 2.56 -18.96 -3.92
N SER A 86 1.65 -19.93 -3.85
CA SER A 86 0.21 -19.72 -3.58
C SER A 86 -0.09 -19.22 -2.15
N ALA A 87 0.93 -18.88 -1.37
CA ALA A 87 0.84 -18.42 0.00
C ALA A 87 0.81 -16.87 0.08
N PRO A 88 0.18 -16.29 1.12
CA PRO A 88 0.20 -14.85 1.32
C PRO A 88 1.64 -14.33 1.48
N THR A 89 1.94 -13.24 0.78
CA THR A 89 3.18 -12.46 0.93
C THR A 89 3.00 -11.42 2.03
N ILE A 90 3.95 -11.34 2.95
CA ILE A 90 3.91 -10.35 4.03
C ILE A 90 5.04 -9.33 3.82
N GLN A 91 4.69 -8.04 3.81
CA GLN A 91 5.67 -6.96 3.69
C GLN A 91 5.56 -5.98 4.86
N THR A 92 6.67 -5.74 5.55
CA THR A 92 6.71 -4.73 6.62
C THR A 92 7.06 -3.37 6.03
N HIS A 93 6.27 -2.36 6.41
CA HIS A 93 6.43 -1.01 5.89
C HIS A 93 6.73 -0.04 7.03
N THR A 94 7.66 0.88 6.78
CA THR A 94 7.83 2.03 7.67
C THR A 94 7.10 3.21 7.03
N LEU A 95 6.20 3.84 7.78
CA LEU A 95 5.55 5.07 7.35
C LEU A 95 6.60 6.18 7.32
N ARG A 96 6.87 6.71 6.12
CA ARG A 96 7.84 7.78 5.91
C ARG A 96 7.16 9.11 5.72
N VAL A 97 6.00 9.13 5.06
CA VAL A 97 5.24 10.35 4.83
C VAL A 97 3.76 10.13 5.12
N ALA A 98 3.28 10.88 6.12
CA ALA A 98 1.86 11.02 6.46
C ALA A 98 1.49 12.49 6.43
N HIS A 99 1.06 13.04 5.29
CA HIS A 99 0.40 14.35 5.25
C HIS A 99 -0.43 14.52 3.97
N ALA A 100 -1.74 14.73 4.12
CA ALA A 100 -2.47 15.79 3.41
C ALA A 100 -3.77 16.15 4.16
N PRO A 101 -4.25 17.41 4.09
CA PRO A 101 -5.10 18.03 5.12
C PRO A 101 -6.58 18.16 4.73
N ARG A 102 -7.20 17.13 4.13
CA ARG A 102 -8.66 17.14 3.93
C ARG A 102 -9.27 15.80 4.32
N HIS A 103 -9.93 15.81 5.47
CA HIS A 103 -10.60 14.66 6.09
C HIS A 103 -9.63 13.55 6.48
N SER A 104 -10.00 12.79 7.52
CA SER A 104 -9.03 12.11 8.39
C SER A 104 -8.02 11.28 7.60
N GLY A 105 -6.72 11.39 7.96
CA GLY A 105 -5.67 10.48 7.49
C GLY A 105 -5.82 9.06 8.06
N ASP A 106 -7.07 8.58 8.11
CA ASP A 106 -7.52 7.28 8.55
C ASP A 106 -7.75 6.44 7.29
N LEU A 107 -7.06 5.29 7.20
CA LEU A 107 -7.15 4.38 6.06
C LEU A 107 -8.59 3.86 5.82
N GLN A 108 -9.50 4.00 6.78
CA GLN A 108 -10.91 3.63 6.67
C GLN A 108 -11.83 4.79 6.26
N ASP A 109 -11.35 6.03 6.20
CA ASP A 109 -12.08 7.18 5.65
C ASP A 109 -12.05 7.17 4.11
N ALA A 110 -12.21 5.98 3.51
CA ALA A 110 -12.41 5.75 2.09
C ALA A 110 -12.95 4.32 1.89
N ALA A 111 -13.94 4.16 1.00
CA ALA A 111 -14.49 2.84 0.68
C ALA A 111 -13.54 2.02 -0.21
N TYR A 112 -12.66 2.70 -0.95
CA TYR A 112 -11.69 2.10 -1.84
C TYR A 112 -10.30 2.64 -1.58
N VAL A 113 -9.30 1.81 -1.85
CA VAL A 113 -7.88 2.17 -1.76
C VAL A 113 -7.19 1.78 -3.06
N LEU A 114 -6.56 2.75 -3.70
CA LEU A 114 -5.55 2.49 -4.72
C LEU A 114 -4.23 2.18 -4.04
N SER A 115 -3.66 1.02 -4.33
CA SER A 115 -2.28 0.67 -3.99
C SER A 115 -1.40 0.75 -5.24
N VAL A 116 -0.31 1.50 -5.14
CA VAL A 116 0.78 1.53 -6.11
C VAL A 116 2.06 1.16 -5.39
N ARG A 117 2.64 0.03 -5.79
CA ARG A 117 3.94 -0.45 -5.33
C ARG A 117 4.95 -0.30 -6.45
N LEU A 118 6.13 0.18 -6.10
CA LEU A 118 7.16 0.54 -7.06
C LEU A 118 8.51 0.03 -6.57
N TYR A 119 9.28 -0.55 -7.49
CA TYR A 119 10.70 -0.79 -7.31
C TYR A 119 11.46 0.18 -8.20
N VAL A 120 12.42 0.87 -7.60
CA VAL A 120 13.30 1.85 -8.24
C VAL A 120 14.75 1.53 -7.90
N PRO A 121 15.68 1.48 -8.87
CA PRO A 121 17.10 1.32 -8.57
C PRO A 121 17.63 2.41 -7.64
N ASP A 122 18.64 2.07 -6.83
CA ASP A 122 19.21 2.93 -5.80
C ASP A 122 19.59 4.33 -6.28
N THR A 123 20.11 4.44 -7.50
CA THR A 123 20.52 5.70 -8.15
C THR A 123 19.37 6.68 -8.36
N TRP A 124 18.12 6.20 -8.38
CA TRP A 124 16.92 7.00 -8.62
C TRP A 124 16.05 7.15 -7.37
N ARG A 125 16.34 6.42 -6.28
CA ARG A 125 15.47 6.38 -5.08
C ARG A 125 15.25 7.77 -4.48
N GLU A 126 16.28 8.59 -4.41
CA GLU A 126 16.18 9.92 -3.82
C GLU A 126 15.30 10.87 -4.65
N GLU A 127 15.50 10.92 -5.98
CA GLU A 127 14.68 11.77 -6.85
C GLU A 127 13.21 11.29 -6.90
N VAL A 128 12.98 9.97 -6.93
CA VAL A 128 11.62 9.43 -6.86
C VAL A 128 10.95 9.73 -5.51
N ARG A 129 11.67 9.60 -4.40
CA ARG A 129 11.17 10.00 -3.07
C ARG A 129 10.77 11.46 -3.06
N GLN A 130 11.63 12.33 -3.58
CA GLN A 130 11.37 13.77 -3.65
C GLN A 130 10.11 14.07 -4.48
N TRP A 131 10.01 13.49 -5.67
CA TRP A 131 8.83 13.65 -6.53
C TRP A 131 7.54 13.18 -5.83
N LEU A 132 7.59 12.04 -5.12
CA LEU A 132 6.49 11.53 -4.32
C LEU A 132 6.11 12.43 -3.15
N ASP A 133 7.02 13.27 -2.62
CA ASP A 133 6.80 14.14 -1.45
C ASP A 133 6.48 15.59 -1.78
N GLU A 134 6.80 16.01 -2.99
CA GLU A 134 6.68 17.40 -3.40
C GLU A 134 5.58 17.64 -4.43
N GLU A 135 5.38 16.71 -5.35
CA GLU A 135 4.53 16.93 -6.51
C GLU A 135 3.41 15.89 -6.60
N HIS A 136 3.77 14.60 -6.61
CA HIS A 136 2.88 13.57 -7.12
C HIS A 136 1.56 13.48 -6.35
N TYR A 137 1.62 13.30 -5.03
CA TYR A 137 0.41 13.20 -4.22
C TYR A 137 -0.32 14.54 -4.12
N ARG A 138 0.39 15.67 -4.14
CA ARG A 138 -0.21 16.99 -3.97
C ARG A 138 -1.13 17.34 -5.11
N ALA A 139 -0.79 16.94 -6.33
CA ALA A 139 -1.69 17.07 -7.47
C ALA A 139 -2.88 16.12 -7.34
N GLN A 140 -2.63 14.83 -7.05
CA GLN A 140 -3.70 13.80 -7.04
C GLN A 140 -4.71 13.96 -5.90
N ILE A 141 -4.31 14.46 -4.73
CA ILE A 141 -5.23 14.69 -3.61
C ILE A 141 -6.26 15.79 -3.89
N THR A 142 -6.05 16.58 -4.94
CA THR A 142 -7.02 17.60 -5.39
C THR A 142 -8.07 17.05 -6.35
N VAL A 143 -7.89 15.83 -6.85
CA VAL A 143 -8.83 15.17 -7.77
C VAL A 143 -10.12 14.83 -7.00
N PRO A 144 -11.30 15.23 -7.51
CA PRO A 144 -12.58 14.89 -6.89
C PRO A 144 -12.75 13.39 -6.65
N GLY A 145 -13.03 13.03 -5.40
CA GLY A 145 -13.18 11.64 -4.96
C GLY A 145 -11.88 11.00 -4.44
N CYS A 146 -10.74 11.70 -4.48
CA CYS A 146 -9.54 11.33 -3.73
C CYS A 146 -9.59 11.96 -2.32
N ARG A 147 -9.49 11.13 -1.28
CA ARG A 147 -9.73 11.55 0.11
C ARG A 147 -8.43 11.78 0.89
N TRP A 148 -7.52 10.81 0.83
CA TRP A 148 -6.25 10.84 1.56
C TRP A 148 -5.14 10.19 0.76
N TYR A 149 -3.89 10.44 1.18
CA TYR A 149 -2.69 9.80 0.66
C TYR A 149 -1.75 9.37 1.80
N HIS A 150 -1.18 8.17 1.69
CA HIS A 150 -0.13 7.70 2.57
C HIS A 150 1.03 7.10 1.78
N GLY A 151 2.25 7.55 2.06
CA GLY A 151 3.48 7.09 1.43
C GLY A 151 4.36 6.32 2.43
N TYR A 152 4.74 5.10 2.04
CA TYR A 152 5.55 4.20 2.86
C TYR A 152 6.81 3.77 2.11
N GLU A 153 7.85 3.47 2.87
CA GLU A 153 9.00 2.73 2.38
C GLU A 153 8.99 1.34 3.03
N PRO A 154 8.75 0.29 2.22
CA PRO A 154 8.95 -1.09 2.66
C PRO A 154 10.38 -1.27 3.19
N THR A 155 10.52 -1.98 4.31
CA THR A 155 11.84 -2.38 4.82
C THR A 155 12.29 -3.71 4.24
N ASP A 156 11.42 -4.38 3.48
CA ASP A 156 11.65 -5.67 2.84
C ASP A 156 10.74 -5.92 1.62
N GLY A 157 11.02 -7.05 0.97
CA GLY A 157 10.29 -7.52 -0.21
C GLY A 157 10.78 -6.89 -1.51
N ARG A 158 9.95 -7.04 -2.55
CA ARG A 158 10.31 -6.72 -3.94
C ARG A 158 10.30 -5.23 -4.26
N PHE A 159 9.43 -4.48 -3.59
CA PHE A 159 9.18 -3.07 -3.85
C PHE A 159 9.86 -2.22 -2.77
N ASN A 160 10.28 -1.01 -3.13
CA ASN A 160 10.89 -0.05 -2.21
C ASN A 160 10.10 1.24 -2.03
N PHE A 161 8.92 1.33 -2.66
CA PHE A 161 7.87 2.29 -2.31
C PHE A 161 6.50 1.63 -2.30
N LEU A 162 5.67 2.02 -1.34
CA LEU A 162 4.22 1.76 -1.31
C LEU A 162 3.50 3.09 -1.16
N ASN A 163 2.59 3.38 -2.09
CA ASN A 163 1.79 4.57 -2.11
C ASN A 163 0.31 4.19 -2.10
N LEU A 164 -0.45 4.74 -1.16
CA LEU A 164 -1.88 4.47 -0.98
C LEU A 164 -2.68 5.75 -1.18
N TRP A 165 -3.76 5.67 -1.95
CA TRP A 165 -4.77 6.73 -2.06
C TRP A 165 -6.14 6.20 -1.65
N GLY A 166 -6.82 6.91 -0.76
CA GLY A 166 -8.22 6.67 -0.42
C GLY A 166 -9.13 7.26 -1.48
N LEU A 167 -10.07 6.47 -1.97
CA LEU A 167 -10.98 6.83 -3.06
C LEU A 167 -12.45 6.61 -2.66
N ASP A 168 -13.33 7.49 -3.16
CA ASP A 168 -14.78 7.34 -3.06
C ASP A 168 -15.31 6.18 -3.91
N SER A 169 -14.70 5.96 -5.09
CA SER A 169 -15.05 4.90 -6.02
C SER A 169 -13.83 4.45 -6.84
N PRO A 170 -13.83 3.24 -7.43
CA PRO A 170 -12.72 2.79 -8.26
C PRO A 170 -12.56 3.63 -9.54
N GLU A 171 -13.62 4.29 -10.03
CA GLU A 171 -13.59 5.11 -11.25
C GLU A 171 -12.85 6.44 -11.09
N VAL A 172 -12.52 6.86 -9.86
CA VAL A 172 -11.75 8.10 -9.62
C VAL A 172 -10.43 8.12 -10.39
N ILE A 173 -9.79 6.96 -10.53
CA ILE A 173 -8.51 6.84 -11.23
C ILE A 173 -8.61 6.85 -12.76
N ASP A 174 -9.83 6.75 -13.30
CA ASP A 174 -10.12 6.78 -14.73
C ASP A 174 -10.56 8.18 -15.18
N GLN A 175 -10.72 9.12 -14.25
CA GLN A 175 -11.08 10.50 -14.55
C GLN A 175 -9.95 11.23 -15.30
N PRO A 176 -10.28 12.15 -16.24
CA PRO A 176 -9.28 12.99 -16.92
C PRO A 176 -8.40 13.78 -15.95
N GLU A 177 -8.97 14.29 -14.85
CA GLU A 177 -8.30 15.04 -13.80
C GLU A 177 -7.20 14.20 -13.12
N TRP A 178 -7.44 12.91 -12.93
CA TRP A 178 -6.44 11.98 -12.41
C TRP A 178 -5.25 11.84 -13.35
N ALA A 179 -5.51 11.70 -14.66
CA ALA A 179 -4.46 11.62 -15.67
C ALA A 179 -3.64 12.92 -15.72
N ILE A 180 -4.31 14.08 -15.70
CA ILE A 180 -3.64 15.40 -15.67
C ILE A 180 -2.77 15.55 -14.43
N ALA A 181 -3.27 15.18 -13.25
CA ALA A 181 -2.52 15.24 -12.00
C ALA A 181 -1.34 14.25 -11.96
N ARG A 182 -1.47 13.10 -12.64
CA ARG A 182 -0.43 12.06 -12.71
C ARG A 182 0.66 12.40 -13.72
N ASP A 183 0.30 12.86 -14.91
CA ASP A 183 1.18 12.93 -16.08
C ASP A 183 1.91 14.27 -16.16
N THR A 184 2.80 14.49 -15.19
CA THR A 184 3.64 15.67 -15.09
C THR A 184 4.97 15.50 -15.85
N PRO A 185 5.63 16.60 -16.25
CA PRO A 185 6.98 16.53 -16.83
C PRO A 185 8.01 15.88 -15.90
N TRP A 186 7.87 16.01 -14.57
CA TRP A 186 8.77 15.33 -13.63
C TRP A 186 8.55 13.82 -13.65
N ARG A 187 7.29 13.36 -13.64
CA ARG A 187 6.98 11.93 -13.80
C ARG A 187 7.55 11.39 -15.12
N GLU A 188 7.41 12.12 -16.22
CA GLU A 188 7.94 11.72 -17.52
C GLU A 188 9.46 11.48 -17.46
N ARG A 189 10.22 12.36 -16.79
CA ARG A 189 11.66 12.15 -16.55
C ARG A 189 11.98 10.91 -15.71
N LEU A 190 11.11 10.58 -14.75
CA LEU A 190 11.29 9.44 -13.84
C LEU A 190 10.80 8.11 -14.42
N MET A 191 10.05 8.10 -15.52
CA MET A 191 9.52 6.87 -16.12
C MET A 191 10.59 5.77 -16.34
N PRO A 192 11.82 6.06 -16.81
CA PRO A 192 12.87 5.04 -16.95
C PRO A 192 13.32 4.42 -15.61
N ALA A 193 13.09 5.07 -14.48
CA ALA A 193 13.46 4.59 -13.16
C ALA A 193 12.47 3.56 -12.60
N PHE A 194 11.26 3.47 -13.15
CA PHE A 194 10.20 2.58 -12.67
C PHE A 194 10.40 1.15 -13.17
N ALA A 195 11.44 0.50 -12.63
CA ALA A 195 11.88 -0.84 -13.04
C ALA A 195 10.82 -1.93 -12.77
N ASP A 196 9.96 -1.73 -11.77
CA ASP A 196 8.86 -2.64 -11.48
C ASP A 196 7.69 -1.91 -10.84
N THR A 197 6.46 -2.20 -11.27
CA THR A 197 5.26 -1.55 -10.74
C THR A 197 4.12 -2.53 -10.60
N ALA A 198 3.48 -2.55 -9.43
CA ALA A 198 2.22 -3.24 -9.21
C ALA A 198 1.16 -2.26 -8.75
N ARG A 199 0.05 -2.19 -9.49
CA ARG A 199 -1.06 -1.26 -9.23
C ARG A 199 -2.37 -2.01 -9.13
N SER A 200 -3.17 -1.71 -8.11
CA SER A 200 -4.47 -2.35 -7.91
C SER A 200 -5.38 -1.52 -7.03
N VAL A 201 -6.68 -1.56 -7.31
CA VAL A 201 -7.71 -0.94 -6.48
C VAL A 201 -8.36 -2.02 -5.62
N TYR A 202 -8.57 -1.70 -4.35
CA TYR A 202 -9.20 -2.58 -3.39
C TYR A 202 -10.40 -1.90 -2.74
N ARG A 203 -11.40 -2.69 -2.38
CA ARG A 203 -12.55 -2.26 -1.59
C ARG A 203 -12.36 -2.67 -0.15
N LEU A 204 -12.61 -1.77 0.79
CA LEU A 204 -12.61 -2.06 2.22
C LEU A 204 -13.72 -3.08 2.54
N LEU A 205 -13.35 -4.14 3.24
CA LEU A 205 -14.28 -5.14 3.73
C LEU A 205 -14.76 -4.77 5.14
N PRO A 206 -15.98 -5.15 5.53
CA PRO A 206 -16.44 -5.03 6.91
C PRO A 206 -15.47 -5.76 7.86
N SER A 207 -15.22 -5.14 9.01
CA SER A 207 -14.44 -5.73 10.11
C SER A 207 -15.27 -6.78 10.86
#